data_AF-A0AAI8YHN0-F1
#
_entry.id   AF-A0AAI8YHN0-F1
#
_cell.length_a   1.000
_cell.length_b   1.000
_cell.length_c   1.000
_cell.angle_alpha   90.00
_cell.angle_beta   90.00
_cell.angle_gamma   90.00
#
_symmetry.space_group_name_H-M   'P 1'
#
loop_
_entity.id
_entity.type
_entity.pdbx_description
1 polymer ?
#
loop_
_entity_poly.entity_id
_entity_poly.type
_entity_poly.pdbx_seq_one_letter_code
_entity_poly.pdbx_strand_id
1 'polypeptide(L)'
;MKAKIERQIFGLTRIAASTWGCSAARAWEVYTKVVQSAIAFGATAWHTPSESNQAQGLAKKMLTTQAACLRVVAGAFKATLRHLLETETGCPLLDAYLDMRVAVFEGRMYGEAGRHVTAKTRKVEERARDTRLAVMEAARRPAQGGRRGRGRSRRSPYATASPQKDNLTDRKETILKWLGQDHPKQALERSWRSRWIVAVARASQTGVAARSPAAQGEFPQELVGAVPQYYYGLQKHEASALCQVRTETIGLRAFLF
;
A
#
# COMPACT_ATOMS: atom_id res chain seq x y z
N MET A 1 -5.80 11.46 5.77
CA MET A 1 -4.81 10.60 5.09
C MET A 1 -4.26 11.24 3.82
N LYS A 2 -5.10 11.57 2.83
CA LYS A 2 -4.72 12.18 1.54
C LYS A 2 -3.72 13.35 1.64
N ALA A 3 -4.04 14.39 2.41
CA ALA A 3 -3.18 15.57 2.55
C ALA A 3 -1.79 15.27 3.15
N LYS A 4 -1.64 14.23 3.99
CA LYS A 4 -0.34 13.83 4.54
C LYS A 4 0.51 13.14 3.47
N ILE A 5 -0.11 12.23 2.70
CA ILE A 5 0.54 11.53 1.59
C ILE A 5 1.00 12.54 0.54
N GLU A 6 0.16 13.51 0.18
CA GLU A 6 0.52 14.56 -0.80
C GLU A 6 1.75 15.36 -0.37
N ARG A 7 1.85 15.76 0.91
CA ARG A 7 3.04 16.44 1.44
C ARG A 7 4.30 15.58 1.40
N GLN A 8 4.17 14.29 1.73
CA GLN A 8 5.30 13.36 1.68
C GLN A 8 5.77 13.11 0.25
N ILE A 9 4.85 12.99 -0.71
CA ILE A 9 5.18 12.89 -2.14
C ILE A 9 5.85 14.16 -2.61
N PHE A 10 5.35 15.33 -2.24
CA PHE A 10 5.99 16.60 -2.58
C PHE A 10 7.42 16.67 -2.05
N GLY A 11 7.65 16.29 -0.79
CA GLY A 11 8.98 16.19 -0.21
C GLY A 11 9.89 15.22 -0.96
N LEU A 12 9.38 14.02 -1.30
CA LEU A 12 10.11 13.04 -2.10
C LEU A 12 10.53 13.61 -3.46
N THR A 13 9.60 14.27 -4.17
CA THR A 13 9.87 14.90 -5.46
C THR A 13 10.95 15.97 -5.35
N ARG A 14 10.92 16.80 -4.31
CA ARG A 14 11.94 17.85 -4.12
C ARG A 14 13.35 17.30 -3.94
N ILE A 15 13.50 16.14 -3.31
CA ILE A 15 14.82 15.55 -3.01
C ILE A 15 15.29 14.61 -4.12
N ALA A 16 14.38 13.82 -4.71
CA ALA A 16 14.71 12.72 -5.60
C ALA A 16 14.45 12.98 -7.09
N ALA A 17 13.71 14.04 -7.46
CA ALA A 17 13.43 14.33 -8.87
C ALA A 17 14.60 15.00 -9.61
N SER A 18 15.51 15.66 -8.88
CA SER A 18 16.69 16.26 -9.49
C SER A 18 17.67 15.17 -9.92
N THR A 19 18.21 15.31 -11.13
CA THR A 19 19.30 14.48 -11.67
C THR A 19 20.56 14.51 -10.80
N TRP A 20 20.75 15.59 -10.05
CA TRP A 20 21.84 15.81 -9.10
C TRP A 20 21.37 15.69 -7.64
N GLY A 21 20.21 15.07 -7.43
CA GLY A 21 19.63 14.84 -6.10
C GLY A 21 20.30 13.68 -5.35
N CYS A 22 19.61 13.18 -4.33
CA CYS A 22 20.10 12.04 -3.55
C CYS A 22 20.29 10.77 -4.41
N SER A 23 21.24 9.92 -4.04
CA SER A 23 21.48 8.63 -4.72
C SER A 23 20.22 7.77 -4.74
N ALA A 24 20.10 6.88 -5.74
CA ALA A 24 18.91 6.03 -5.91
C ALA A 24 18.63 5.17 -4.67
N ALA A 25 19.67 4.61 -4.05
CA ALA A 25 19.56 3.87 -2.79
C ALA A 25 18.89 4.67 -1.67
N ARG A 26 19.28 5.94 -1.49
CA ARG A 26 18.69 6.82 -0.47
C ARG A 26 17.28 7.26 -0.84
N ALA A 27 17.03 7.53 -2.11
CA ALA A 27 15.71 7.88 -2.60
C ALA A 27 14.70 6.73 -2.39
N TRP A 28 15.12 5.48 -2.62
CA TRP A 28 14.33 4.29 -2.33
C TRP A 28 14.11 4.08 -0.84
N GLU A 29 15.15 4.29 -0.02
CA GLU A 29 15.02 4.22 1.44
C GLU A 29 13.96 5.20 1.96
N VAL A 30 13.97 6.44 1.47
CA VAL A 30 12.95 7.45 1.80
C VAL A 30 11.56 6.99 1.36
N TYR A 31 11.41 6.46 0.15
CA TYR A 31 10.14 5.96 -0.33
C TYR A 31 9.59 4.82 0.56
N THR A 32 10.39 3.78 0.80
CA THR A 32 9.99 2.59 1.58
C THR A 32 9.70 2.94 3.04
N LYS A 33 10.57 3.75 3.67
CA LYS A 33 10.43 4.09 5.10
C LYS A 33 9.39 5.17 5.38
N VAL A 34 9.18 6.14 4.48
CA VAL A 34 8.33 7.32 4.74
C VAL A 34 7.00 7.27 3.97
N VAL A 35 7.06 7.03 2.66
CA VAL A 35 5.88 7.11 1.79
C VAL A 35 5.06 5.82 1.86
N GLN A 36 5.70 4.66 1.66
CA GLN A 36 5.03 3.36 1.71
C GLN A 36 4.45 3.08 3.10
N SER A 37 5.18 3.43 4.17
CA SER A 37 4.68 3.29 5.54
C SER A 37 3.47 4.18 5.83
N ALA A 38 3.42 5.38 5.28
CA ALA A 38 2.29 6.29 5.43
C ALA A 38 1.08 5.89 4.58
N ILE A 39 1.31 5.32 3.38
CA ILE A 39 0.25 4.72 2.57
C ILE A 39 -0.33 3.52 3.30
N ALA A 40 0.51 2.62 3.83
CA ALA A 40 0.06 1.43 4.55
C ALA A 40 -0.45 1.71 5.97
N PHE A 41 -0.42 2.97 6.42
CA PHE A 41 -0.93 3.33 7.73
C PHE A 41 -2.43 3.08 7.80
N GLY A 42 -2.85 2.33 8.81
CA GLY A 42 -4.26 1.97 9.00
C GLY A 42 -4.82 1.06 7.91
N ALA A 43 -3.99 0.33 7.15
CA ALA A 43 -4.46 -0.61 6.12
C ALA A 43 -5.56 -1.52 6.63
N THR A 44 -5.49 -1.96 7.88
CA THR A 44 -6.52 -2.81 8.52
C THR A 44 -7.89 -2.14 8.66
N ALA A 45 -7.98 -0.82 8.61
CA ALA A 45 -9.24 -0.09 8.71
C ALA A 45 -9.91 0.17 7.35
N TRP A 46 -9.16 0.18 6.24
CA TRP A 46 -9.66 0.62 4.93
C TRP A 46 -9.31 -0.29 3.75
N HIS A 47 -8.34 -1.19 3.89
CA HIS A 47 -7.96 -2.17 2.87
C HIS A 47 -8.78 -3.44 3.07
N THR A 48 -9.39 -3.91 1.99
CA THR A 48 -10.10 -5.19 1.97
C THR A 48 -9.23 -6.15 1.15
N PRO A 49 -8.61 -7.15 1.80
CA PRO A 49 -7.80 -8.13 1.10
C PRO A 49 -8.67 -8.89 0.11
N SER A 50 -8.13 -9.18 -1.06
CA SER A 50 -8.89 -9.78 -2.16
C SER A 50 -8.27 -11.09 -2.62
N GLU A 51 -9.10 -12.12 -2.75
CA GLU A 51 -8.70 -13.40 -3.34
C GLU A 51 -8.32 -13.26 -4.83
N SER A 52 -8.86 -12.27 -5.54
CA SER A 52 -8.66 -12.10 -6.98
C SER A 52 -7.29 -11.53 -7.37
N ASN A 53 -6.37 -11.38 -6.40
CA ASN A 53 -5.04 -10.82 -6.60
C ASN A 53 -5.06 -9.44 -7.29
N GLN A 54 -6.13 -8.68 -7.09
CA GLN A 54 -6.32 -7.35 -7.66
C GLN A 54 -6.66 -6.34 -6.58
N ALA A 55 -6.05 -5.16 -6.69
CA ALA A 55 -6.31 -4.07 -5.78
C ALA A 55 -7.74 -3.54 -5.93
N GLN A 56 -8.45 -3.44 -4.80
CA GLN A 56 -9.82 -2.97 -4.74
C GLN A 56 -9.91 -1.57 -4.13
N GLY A 57 -10.96 -0.84 -4.51
CA GLY A 57 -11.35 0.44 -3.89
C GLY A 57 -10.20 1.46 -3.79
N LEU A 58 -9.85 1.83 -2.55
CA LEU A 58 -8.83 2.84 -2.26
C LEU A 58 -7.41 2.36 -2.61
N ALA A 59 -7.11 1.06 -2.46
CA ALA A 59 -5.80 0.50 -2.79
C ALA A 59 -5.46 0.69 -4.28
N LYS A 60 -6.46 0.60 -5.17
CA LYS A 60 -6.28 0.87 -6.60
C LYS A 60 -5.82 2.30 -6.90
N LYS A 61 -6.35 3.28 -6.17
CA LYS A 61 -5.91 4.69 -6.29
C LYS A 61 -4.49 4.86 -5.78
N MET A 62 -4.15 4.21 -4.67
CA MET A 62 -2.82 4.27 -4.08
C MET A 62 -1.76 3.58 -4.95
N LEU A 63 -2.11 2.55 -5.72
CA LEU A 63 -1.21 1.95 -6.71
C LEU A 63 -0.77 2.94 -7.79
N THR A 64 -1.67 3.82 -8.26
CA THR A 64 -1.31 4.87 -9.22
C THR A 64 -0.33 5.86 -8.59
N THR A 65 -0.57 6.21 -7.33
CA THR A 65 0.32 7.08 -6.55
C THR A 65 1.70 6.44 -6.34
N GLN A 66 1.77 5.15 -5.99
CA GLN A 66 3.01 4.39 -5.89
C GLN A 66 3.78 4.42 -7.21
N ALA A 67 3.11 4.13 -8.33
CA ALA A 67 3.77 4.15 -9.64
C ALA A 67 4.34 5.54 -9.99
N ALA A 68 3.67 6.62 -9.61
CA ALA A 68 4.20 7.97 -9.79
C ALA A 68 5.45 8.20 -8.91
N CYS A 69 5.43 7.77 -7.65
CA CYS A 69 6.58 7.88 -6.75
C CYS A 69 7.77 7.04 -7.25
N LEU A 70 7.54 5.79 -7.66
CA LEU A 70 8.60 4.91 -8.16
C LEU A 70 9.28 5.49 -9.41
N ARG A 71 8.52 6.15 -10.30
CA ARG A 71 9.12 6.85 -11.45
C ARG A 71 10.04 7.99 -11.02
N VAL A 72 9.64 8.79 -10.04
CA VAL A 72 10.49 9.87 -9.50
C VAL A 72 11.76 9.29 -8.89
N VAL A 73 11.63 8.22 -8.09
CA VAL A 73 12.75 7.61 -7.39
C VAL A 73 13.72 6.90 -8.34
N ALA A 74 13.22 6.19 -9.33
CA ALA A 74 14.05 5.58 -10.37
C ALA A 74 14.56 6.61 -11.40
N GLY A 75 13.92 7.78 -11.53
CA GLY A 75 14.13 8.73 -12.64
C GLY A 75 13.70 8.14 -13.99
N ALA A 76 12.63 7.34 -13.96
CA ALA A 76 12.07 6.69 -15.11
C ALA A 76 11.04 7.57 -15.83
N PHE A 77 10.86 7.35 -17.13
CA PHE A 77 9.87 8.07 -17.92
C PHE A 77 8.44 7.75 -17.50
N LYS A 78 7.52 8.67 -17.84
CA LYS A 78 6.09 8.45 -17.67
C LYS A 78 5.59 7.20 -18.41
N ALA A 79 6.20 6.88 -19.55
CA ALA A 79 5.89 5.72 -20.38
C ALA A 79 6.32 4.37 -19.76
N THR A 80 7.22 4.36 -18.76
CA THR A 80 7.71 3.13 -18.16
C THR A 80 6.57 2.36 -17.50
N LEU A 81 6.49 1.06 -17.82
CA LEU A 81 5.49 0.14 -17.28
C LEU A 81 5.71 -0.07 -15.79
N ARG A 82 4.62 -0.03 -15.03
CA ARG A 82 4.66 -0.13 -13.56
C ARG A 82 5.29 -1.43 -13.05
N HIS A 83 4.96 -2.57 -13.67
CA HIS A 83 5.46 -3.86 -13.20
C HIS A 83 6.97 -4.02 -13.39
N LEU A 84 7.56 -3.34 -14.40
CA LEU A 84 9.01 -3.26 -14.57
C LEU A 84 9.65 -2.37 -13.51
N LEU A 85 9.01 -1.25 -13.16
CA LEU A 85 9.49 -0.39 -12.07
C LEU A 85 9.48 -1.11 -10.73
N GLU A 86 8.46 -1.91 -10.45
CA GLU A 86 8.37 -2.68 -9.21
C GLU A 86 9.56 -3.63 -9.08
N THR A 87 9.92 -4.38 -10.14
CA THR A 87 11.08 -5.27 -10.12
C THR A 87 12.41 -4.54 -10.14
N GLU A 88 12.54 -3.46 -10.94
CA GLU A 88 13.76 -2.65 -10.99
C GLU A 88 14.03 -1.91 -9.68
N THR A 89 13.01 -1.58 -8.90
CA THR A 89 13.19 -0.88 -7.62
C THR A 89 13.22 -1.81 -6.42
N GLY A 90 13.02 -3.12 -6.61
CA GLY A 90 12.84 -4.07 -5.51
C GLY A 90 11.62 -3.75 -4.63
N CYS A 91 10.66 -2.99 -5.14
CA CYS A 91 9.48 -2.61 -4.37
C CYS A 91 8.32 -3.55 -4.68
N PRO A 92 7.74 -4.24 -3.67
CA PRO A 92 6.58 -5.07 -3.90
C PRO A 92 5.38 -4.24 -4.38
N LEU A 93 4.48 -4.90 -5.12
CA LEU A 93 3.16 -4.35 -5.46
C LEU A 93 2.46 -3.91 -4.18
N LEU A 94 1.94 -2.66 -4.17
CA LEU A 94 1.34 -2.08 -2.96
C LEU A 94 0.28 -2.98 -2.35
N ASP A 95 -0.54 -3.59 -3.19
CA ASP A 95 -1.67 -4.42 -2.80
C ASP A 95 -1.22 -5.65 -2.00
N ALA A 96 -0.26 -6.41 -2.54
CA ALA A 96 0.31 -7.56 -1.84
C ALA A 96 1.02 -7.13 -0.54
N TYR A 97 1.67 -5.96 -0.53
CA TYR A 97 2.26 -5.40 0.69
C TYR A 97 1.18 -5.05 1.74
N LEU A 98 0.03 -4.52 1.32
CA LEU A 98 -1.10 -4.24 2.21
C LEU A 98 -1.69 -5.54 2.77
N ASP A 99 -1.84 -6.59 1.94
CA ASP A 99 -2.27 -7.91 2.38
C ASP A 99 -1.33 -8.48 3.45
N MET A 100 -0.01 -8.39 3.24
CA MET A 100 0.99 -8.75 4.25
C MET A 100 0.81 -7.95 5.54
N ARG A 101 0.62 -6.62 5.45
CA ARG A 101 0.46 -5.75 6.63
C ARG A 101 -0.81 -6.07 7.41
N VAL A 102 -1.89 -6.40 6.71
CA VAL A 102 -3.13 -6.88 7.33
C VAL A 102 -2.89 -8.24 7.99
N ALA A 103 -2.25 -9.19 7.32
CA ALA A 103 -1.93 -10.50 7.89
C ALA A 103 -1.10 -10.41 9.18
N VAL A 104 -0.06 -9.57 9.18
CA VAL A 104 0.78 -9.34 10.38
C VAL A 104 -0.03 -8.72 11.51
N PHE A 105 -0.95 -7.81 11.20
CA PHE A 105 -1.81 -7.20 12.21
C PHE A 105 -2.81 -8.21 12.77
N GLU A 106 -3.51 -8.97 11.92
CA GLU A 106 -4.49 -9.96 12.35
C GLU A 106 -3.82 -11.07 13.17
N GLY A 107 -2.63 -11.52 12.78
CA GLY A 107 -1.83 -12.47 13.55
C GLY A 107 -1.47 -11.94 14.96
N ARG A 108 -1.15 -10.65 15.08
CA ARG A 108 -0.93 -10.01 16.40
C ARG A 108 -2.22 -9.86 17.20
N MET A 109 -3.33 -9.52 16.55
CA MET A 109 -4.62 -9.25 17.18
C MET A 109 -5.27 -10.53 17.72
N TYR A 110 -5.18 -11.65 16.98
CA TYR A 110 -5.76 -12.93 17.37
C TYR A 110 -4.76 -13.91 18.01
N GLY A 111 -3.47 -13.56 18.05
CA GLY A 111 -2.49 -14.25 18.88
C GLY A 111 -2.79 -14.14 20.38
N GLU A 112 -2.08 -14.92 21.21
CA GLU A 112 -2.26 -14.97 22.67
C GLU A 112 -2.24 -13.60 23.36
N ALA A 113 -1.28 -12.75 22.99
CA ALA A 113 -1.17 -11.40 23.52
C ALA A 113 -2.33 -10.49 23.07
N GLY A 114 -2.78 -10.60 21.82
CA GLY A 114 -3.85 -9.79 21.26
C GLY A 114 -5.23 -10.16 21.80
N ARG A 115 -5.47 -11.43 22.12
CA ARG A 115 -6.72 -11.90 22.75
C ARG A 115 -7.03 -11.20 24.07
N HIS A 116 -6.00 -10.93 24.87
CA HIS A 116 -6.14 -10.19 26.13
C HIS A 116 -6.47 -8.72 25.92
N VAL A 117 -5.84 -8.08 24.92
CA VAL A 117 -6.08 -6.67 24.59
C VAL A 117 -7.49 -6.49 24.02
N THR A 118 -7.87 -7.34 23.05
CA THR A 118 -9.20 -7.31 22.42
C THR A 118 -10.33 -7.58 23.40
N ALA A 119 -10.14 -8.51 24.35
CA ALA A 119 -11.12 -8.75 25.41
C ALA A 119 -11.30 -7.53 26.33
N LYS A 120 -10.20 -6.83 26.67
CA LYS A 120 -10.25 -5.59 27.47
C LYS A 120 -10.92 -4.44 26.71
N THR A 121 -10.55 -4.22 25.44
CA THR A 121 -11.14 -3.15 24.62
C THR A 121 -12.62 -3.38 24.36
N ARG A 122 -13.05 -4.63 24.18
CA ARG A 122 -14.46 -4.98 24.00
C ARG A 122 -15.29 -4.59 25.23
N LYS A 123 -14.82 -4.88 26.44
CA LYS A 123 -15.49 -4.47 27.69
C LYS A 123 -15.60 -2.94 27.82
N VAL A 124 -14.58 -2.21 27.38
CA VAL A 124 -14.61 -0.73 27.37
C VAL A 124 -15.61 -0.22 26.32
N GLU A 125 -15.65 -0.84 25.15
CA GLU A 125 -16.58 -0.47 24.09
C GLU A 125 -18.04 -0.77 24.46
N GLU A 126 -18.31 -1.93 25.06
CA GLU A 126 -19.63 -2.30 25.60
C GLU A 126 -20.07 -1.27 26.64
N ARG A 127 -19.21 -0.95 27.62
CA ARG A 127 -19.49 0.11 28.61
C ARG A 127 -19.77 1.47 27.98
N ALA A 128 -19.02 1.85 26.94
CA ALA A 128 -19.21 3.10 26.21
C ALA A 128 -20.53 3.12 25.41
N ARG A 129 -20.93 1.98 24.84
CA ARG A 129 -22.23 1.82 24.16
C ARG A 129 -23.38 1.89 25.17
N ASP A 130 -23.26 1.21 26.29
CA ASP A 130 -24.28 1.19 27.35
C ASP A 130 -24.47 2.58 27.95
N THR A 131 -23.37 3.30 28.22
CA THR A 131 -23.46 4.72 28.64
C THR A 131 -24.07 5.59 27.55
N ARG A 132 -23.73 5.40 26.28
CA ARG A 132 -24.35 6.16 25.17
C ARG A 132 -25.86 5.91 25.08
N LEU A 133 -26.29 4.66 25.21
CA LEU A 133 -27.70 4.27 25.20
C LEU A 133 -28.43 4.83 26.42
N ALA A 134 -27.85 4.73 27.61
CA ALA A 134 -28.40 5.30 28.84
C ALA A 134 -28.55 6.83 28.76
N VAL A 135 -27.58 7.55 28.18
CA VAL A 135 -27.68 9.00 27.93
C VAL A 135 -28.77 9.32 26.91
N MET A 136 -28.89 8.55 25.83
CA MET A 136 -29.96 8.74 24.85
C MET A 136 -31.35 8.44 25.43
N GLU A 137 -31.46 7.45 26.29
CA GLU A 137 -32.70 7.09 26.98
C GLU A 137 -33.08 8.14 28.03
N ALA A 138 -32.12 8.64 28.80
CA ALA A 138 -32.30 9.76 29.72
C ALA A 138 -32.73 11.05 28.98
N ALA A 139 -32.17 11.31 27.80
CA ALA A 139 -32.58 12.43 26.94
C ALA A 139 -33.94 12.22 26.25
N ARG A 140 -34.45 10.98 26.20
CA ARG A 140 -35.78 10.63 25.67
C ARG A 140 -36.89 10.72 26.72
N ARG A 141 -36.55 10.73 28.02
CA ARG A 141 -37.54 10.96 29.08
C ARG A 141 -38.17 12.34 28.86
N PRO A 142 -39.51 12.43 28.82
CA PRO A 142 -40.15 13.71 28.59
C PRO A 142 -39.81 14.63 29.77
N ALA A 143 -39.13 15.74 29.48
CA ALA A 143 -39.10 16.88 30.39
C ALA A 143 -40.56 17.29 30.64
N GLN A 144 -41.09 16.92 31.80
CA GLN A 144 -42.31 17.52 32.33
C GLN A 144 -42.00 19.00 32.55
N GLY A 145 -42.40 19.83 31.59
CA GLY A 145 -42.31 21.28 31.66
C GLY A 145 -41.19 21.87 30.81
N GLY A 146 -41.54 22.40 29.63
CA GLY A 146 -40.64 23.31 28.91
C GLY A 146 -40.71 23.21 27.39
N ARG A 147 -41.62 24.00 26.80
CA ARG A 147 -41.69 24.54 25.42
C ARG A 147 -40.82 23.85 24.34
N ARG A 148 -41.54 23.31 23.34
CA ARG A 148 -41.04 22.74 22.07
C ARG A 148 -40.12 23.72 21.30
N GLY A 149 -38.82 23.62 21.52
CA GLY A 149 -37.80 24.13 20.61
C GLY A 149 -37.49 23.07 19.55
N ARG A 150 -37.70 23.40 18.26
CA ARG A 150 -37.45 22.54 17.10
C ARG A 150 -35.94 22.28 16.97
N GLY A 151 -35.44 21.27 17.69
CA GLY A 151 -34.04 20.87 17.66
C GLY A 151 -33.65 20.36 16.29
N ARG A 152 -32.95 21.19 15.51
CA ARG A 152 -32.24 20.77 14.30
C ARG A 152 -31.32 19.61 14.69
N SER A 153 -31.55 18.43 14.13
CA SER A 153 -30.61 17.31 14.20
C SER A 153 -29.27 17.78 13.64
N ARG A 154 -28.37 18.21 14.53
CA ARG A 154 -26.96 18.40 14.22
C ARG A 154 -26.41 16.99 14.06
N ARG A 155 -26.44 16.46 12.83
CA ARG A 155 -25.57 15.34 12.46
C ARG A 155 -24.18 15.72 12.95
N SER A 156 -23.64 14.92 13.87
CA SER A 156 -22.29 15.14 14.39
C SER A 156 -21.33 15.30 13.19
N PRO A 157 -20.45 16.32 13.17
CA PRO A 157 -19.39 16.42 12.16
C PRO A 157 -18.49 15.17 12.14
N TYR A 158 -18.55 14.36 13.21
CA TYR A 158 -17.87 13.07 13.38
C TYR A 158 -18.79 11.88 13.15
N ALA A 159 -19.95 12.03 12.49
CA ALA A 159 -20.66 10.91 11.88
C ALA A 159 -19.84 10.41 10.68
N THR A 160 -18.64 9.90 10.97
CA THR A 160 -17.84 9.12 10.05
C THR A 160 -18.71 7.99 9.57
N ALA A 161 -18.74 7.79 8.24
CA ALA A 161 -19.29 6.61 7.60
C ALA A 161 -19.10 5.39 8.52
N SER A 162 -20.19 4.70 8.85
CA SER A 162 -20.10 3.42 9.55
C SER A 162 -18.95 2.64 8.90
N PRO A 163 -17.99 2.12 9.68
CA PRO A 163 -16.95 1.27 9.12
C PRO A 163 -17.67 0.27 8.25
N GLN A 164 -17.25 0.16 6.98
CA GLN A 164 -17.78 -0.84 6.08
C GLN A 164 -17.80 -2.13 6.89
N LYS A 165 -18.99 -2.74 7.03
CA LYS A 165 -19.15 -4.00 7.76
C LYS A 165 -18.50 -5.09 6.90
N ASP A 166 -17.18 -5.02 6.80
CA ASP A 166 -16.36 -6.12 6.37
C ASP A 166 -16.62 -7.20 7.42
N ASN A 167 -17.27 -8.29 7.02
CA ASN A 167 -17.40 -9.46 7.84
C ASN A 167 -15.98 -9.85 8.25
N LEU A 168 -15.65 -9.61 9.52
CA LEU A 168 -14.31 -9.80 10.06
C LEU A 168 -13.84 -11.25 9.88
N THR A 169 -14.79 -12.18 9.81
CA THR A 169 -14.63 -13.59 9.44
C THR A 169 -14.14 -13.76 8.00
N ASP A 170 -14.85 -13.18 7.03
CA ASP A 170 -14.51 -13.31 5.61
C ASP A 170 -13.12 -12.74 5.34
N ARG A 171 -12.78 -11.60 5.96
CA ARG A 171 -11.44 -11.02 5.88
C ARG A 171 -10.35 -11.96 6.39
N LYS A 172 -10.57 -12.58 7.56
CA LYS A 172 -9.61 -13.54 8.15
C LYS A 172 -9.42 -14.73 7.24
N GLU A 173 -10.52 -15.29 6.73
CA GLU A 173 -10.48 -16.45 5.84
C GLU A 173 -9.71 -16.12 4.57
N THR A 174 -9.99 -14.97 3.94
CA THR A 174 -9.23 -14.49 2.78
C THR A 174 -7.74 -14.35 3.09
N ILE A 175 -7.37 -13.79 4.24
CA ILE A 175 -5.97 -13.62 4.65
C ILE A 175 -5.30 -14.97 4.94
N LEU A 176 -5.98 -15.91 5.61
CA LEU A 176 -5.45 -17.24 5.90
C LEU A 176 -5.24 -18.04 4.61
N LYS A 177 -6.18 -17.96 3.66
CA LYS A 177 -6.01 -18.55 2.33
C LYS A 177 -4.84 -17.91 1.57
N TRP A 178 -4.73 -16.58 1.62
CA TRP A 178 -3.64 -15.84 0.99
C TRP A 178 -2.27 -16.23 1.59
N LEU A 179 -2.19 -16.31 2.92
CA LEU A 179 -1.00 -16.71 3.66
C LEU A 179 -0.62 -18.16 3.38
N GLY A 180 -1.60 -19.06 3.32
CA GLY A 180 -1.37 -20.49 3.20
C GLY A 180 -0.60 -21.01 4.42
N GLN A 181 0.51 -21.70 4.16
CA GLN A 181 1.44 -22.18 5.20
C GLN A 181 2.66 -21.25 5.38
N ASP A 182 2.75 -20.19 4.60
CA ASP A 182 3.96 -19.36 4.52
C ASP A 182 4.02 -18.32 5.63
N HIS A 183 5.23 -17.85 5.95
CA HIS A 183 5.39 -16.63 6.73
C HIS A 183 4.91 -15.41 5.90
N PRO A 184 4.33 -14.33 6.50
CA PRO A 184 3.77 -13.21 5.73
C PRO A 184 4.70 -12.58 4.68
N LYS A 185 6.01 -12.54 4.95
CA LYS A 185 7.02 -12.07 3.99
C LYS A 185 7.18 -13.00 2.78
N GLN A 186 7.14 -14.31 3.00
CA GLN A 186 7.21 -15.32 1.94
C GLN A 186 5.91 -15.32 1.12
N ALA A 187 4.75 -15.19 1.77
CA ALA A 187 3.47 -15.04 1.08
C ALA A 187 3.41 -13.78 0.20
N LEU A 188 3.99 -12.67 0.67
CA LEU A 188 4.20 -11.45 -0.13
C LEU A 188 5.05 -11.72 -1.37
N GLU A 189 6.20 -12.36 -1.19
CA GLU A 189 7.12 -12.68 -2.28
C GLU A 189 6.47 -13.61 -3.31
N ARG A 190 5.80 -14.68 -2.85
CA ARG A 190 5.01 -15.60 -3.69
C ARG A 190 3.96 -14.85 -4.50
N SER A 191 3.16 -14.02 -3.83
CA SER A 191 2.08 -13.25 -4.48
C SER A 191 2.64 -12.28 -5.52
N TRP A 192 3.74 -11.61 -5.20
CA TRP A 192 4.40 -10.69 -6.12
C TRP A 192 4.96 -11.43 -7.33
N ARG A 193 5.69 -12.52 -7.11
CA ARG A 193 6.26 -13.37 -8.17
C ARG A 193 5.19 -13.91 -9.11
N SER A 194 4.09 -14.46 -8.57
CA SER A 194 2.98 -14.95 -9.39
C SER A 194 2.36 -13.85 -10.26
N ARG A 195 2.18 -12.64 -9.70
CA ARG A 195 1.63 -11.50 -10.45
C ARG A 195 2.60 -10.96 -11.49
N TRP A 196 3.90 -10.97 -11.20
CA TRP A 196 4.94 -10.57 -12.14
C TRP A 196 4.99 -11.51 -13.34
N ILE A 197 4.95 -12.83 -13.13
CA ILE A 197 4.90 -13.82 -14.22
C ILE A 197 3.72 -13.55 -15.16
N VAL A 198 2.53 -13.32 -14.60
CA VAL A 198 1.33 -12.99 -15.40
C VAL A 198 1.49 -11.66 -16.13
N ALA A 199 2.09 -10.65 -15.50
CA ALA A 199 2.32 -9.34 -16.11
C ALA A 199 3.31 -9.42 -17.28
N VAL A 200 4.42 -10.17 -17.12
CA VAL A 200 5.41 -10.41 -18.17
C VAL A 200 4.80 -11.20 -19.33
N ALA A 201 4.05 -12.27 -19.04
CA ALA A 201 3.37 -13.06 -20.06
C ALA A 201 2.35 -12.24 -20.87
N ARG A 202 1.61 -11.33 -20.23
CA ARG A 202 0.71 -10.40 -20.94
C ARG A 202 1.48 -9.39 -21.77
N ALA A 203 2.57 -8.86 -21.22
CA ALA A 203 3.35 -7.84 -21.89
C ALA A 203 4.16 -8.39 -23.09
N SER A 204 4.54 -9.68 -23.06
CA SER A 204 5.14 -10.36 -24.21
C SER A 204 4.16 -10.56 -25.36
N GLN A 205 2.90 -10.91 -25.06
CA GLN A 205 1.83 -11.02 -26.06
C GLN A 205 1.56 -9.70 -26.79
N THR A 206 1.70 -8.56 -26.10
CA THR A 206 1.54 -7.23 -26.70
C THR A 206 2.77 -6.71 -27.44
N GLY A 207 3.89 -7.43 -27.43
CA GLY A 207 5.15 -7.02 -28.06
C GLY A 207 5.92 -5.90 -27.33
N VAL A 208 5.29 -5.22 -26.36
CA VAL A 208 5.85 -4.05 -25.67
C VAL A 208 6.98 -4.40 -24.69
N ALA A 209 6.90 -5.55 -24.01
CA ALA A 209 7.91 -5.94 -23.01
C ALA A 209 8.68 -7.22 -23.37
N ALA A 210 8.41 -7.83 -24.52
CA ALA A 210 9.07 -9.07 -24.94
C ALA A 210 10.60 -8.92 -25.09
N ARG A 211 11.12 -7.68 -25.17
CA ARG A 211 12.53 -7.37 -25.41
C ARG A 211 13.26 -6.74 -24.22
N SER A 212 12.54 -6.26 -23.21
CA SER A 212 13.15 -5.50 -22.12
C SER A 212 14.02 -6.37 -21.19
N PRO A 213 15.29 -6.00 -20.92
CA PRO A 213 16.13 -6.70 -19.95
C PRO A 213 15.52 -6.79 -18.54
N ALA A 214 14.68 -5.84 -18.16
CA ALA A 214 13.91 -5.86 -16.91
C ALA A 214 12.79 -6.93 -16.90
N ALA A 215 12.36 -7.40 -18.07
CA ALA A 215 11.34 -8.42 -18.24
C ALA A 215 11.91 -9.82 -18.54
N GLN A 216 13.14 -9.90 -19.08
CA GLN A 216 13.81 -11.14 -19.50
C GLN A 216 14.65 -11.83 -18.40
N GLY A 217 14.71 -11.27 -17.19
CA GLY A 217 15.44 -11.84 -16.05
C GLY A 217 14.60 -12.76 -15.15
N GLU A 218 15.25 -13.47 -14.24
CA GLU A 218 14.54 -14.15 -13.16
C GLU A 218 13.85 -13.13 -12.24
N PHE A 219 12.72 -13.52 -11.63
CA PHE A 219 12.15 -12.72 -10.55
C PHE A 219 13.22 -12.57 -9.47
N PRO A 220 13.59 -11.32 -9.11
CA PRO A 220 14.74 -11.11 -8.25
C PRO A 220 14.47 -11.67 -6.85
N GLN A 221 15.14 -12.78 -6.51
CA GLN A 221 14.91 -13.60 -5.31
C GLN A 221 15.28 -12.88 -3.99
N GLU A 222 16.07 -11.79 -4.03
CA GLU A 222 16.58 -11.12 -2.82
C GLU A 222 15.87 -9.80 -2.47
N LEU A 223 14.79 -9.41 -3.17
CA LEU A 223 14.39 -8.01 -3.24
C LEU A 223 13.27 -7.53 -2.32
N VAL A 224 12.69 -8.34 -1.43
CA VAL A 224 11.59 -7.81 -0.59
C VAL A 224 12.13 -6.77 0.42
N GLY A 225 12.08 -5.50 0.02
CA GLY A 225 12.50 -4.36 0.83
C GLY A 225 13.97 -3.95 0.70
N ALA A 226 14.69 -4.51 -0.28
CA ALA A 226 16.06 -4.15 -0.59
C ALA A 226 16.17 -3.57 -2.01
N VAL A 227 17.13 -2.68 -2.18
CA VAL A 227 17.50 -2.14 -3.49
C VAL A 227 18.32 -3.19 -4.23
N PRO A 228 18.10 -3.41 -5.54
CA PRO A 228 18.95 -4.34 -6.27
C PRO A 228 20.42 -3.97 -6.20
N GLN A 229 21.26 -5.01 -6.09
CA GLN A 229 22.69 -4.83 -5.79
C GLN A 229 23.38 -3.93 -6.83
N TYR A 230 22.94 -4.00 -8.09
CA TYR A 230 23.48 -3.23 -9.21
C TYR A 230 23.19 -1.73 -9.16
N TYR A 231 22.40 -1.24 -8.20
CA TYR A 231 22.22 0.19 -7.96
C TYR A 231 23.01 0.72 -6.76
N TYR A 232 23.72 -0.12 -6.02
CA TYR A 232 24.60 0.36 -4.95
C TYR A 232 25.79 1.12 -5.52
N GLY A 233 26.16 2.23 -4.88
CA GLY A 233 27.26 3.09 -5.31
C GLY A 233 26.94 4.03 -6.46
N LEU A 234 25.85 3.79 -7.20
CA LEU A 234 25.45 4.65 -8.32
C LEU A 234 24.92 6.00 -7.84
N GLN A 235 25.36 7.05 -8.53
CA GLN A 235 24.76 8.36 -8.44
C GLN A 235 23.40 8.38 -9.14
N LYS A 236 22.59 9.39 -8.85
CA LYS A 236 21.21 9.46 -9.35
C LYS A 236 21.11 9.39 -10.87
N HIS A 237 21.96 10.13 -11.59
CA HIS A 237 21.97 10.15 -13.06
C HIS A 237 22.35 8.78 -13.66
N GLU A 238 23.33 8.10 -13.07
CA GLU A 238 23.76 6.75 -13.49
C GLU A 238 22.64 5.72 -13.26
N ALA A 239 22.02 5.76 -12.08
CA ALA A 239 20.90 4.89 -11.75
C ALA A 239 19.68 5.14 -12.65
N SER A 240 19.40 6.40 -12.99
CA SER A 240 18.31 6.73 -13.91
C SER A 240 18.58 6.28 -15.33
N ALA A 241 19.81 6.45 -15.83
CA ALA A 241 20.21 5.91 -17.13
C ALA A 241 20.10 4.38 -17.15
N LEU A 242 20.60 3.71 -16.10
CA LEU A 242 20.51 2.25 -15.97
C LEU A 242 19.06 1.77 -15.97
N CYS A 243 18.17 2.42 -15.21
CA CYS A 243 16.75 2.09 -15.19
C CYS A 243 16.11 2.25 -16.57
N GLN A 244 16.45 3.31 -17.31
CA GLN A 244 15.88 3.56 -18.64
C GLN A 244 16.34 2.52 -19.66
N VAL A 245 17.62 2.15 -19.63
CA VAL A 245 18.21 1.10 -20.47
C VAL A 245 17.56 -0.25 -20.16
N ARG A 246 17.47 -0.62 -18.87
CA ARG A 246 16.90 -1.91 -18.45
C ARG A 246 15.42 -2.03 -18.77
N THR A 247 14.67 -0.93 -18.66
CA THR A 247 13.25 -0.88 -18.99
C THR A 247 12.95 -0.62 -20.48
N GLU A 248 13.98 -0.46 -21.31
CA GLU A 248 13.90 -0.11 -22.75
C GLU A 248 13.03 1.10 -23.07
N THR A 249 12.82 2.00 -22.11
CA THR A 249 12.07 3.23 -22.39
C THR A 249 12.86 4.23 -23.22
N ILE A 250 14.18 4.17 -23.13
CA ILE A 250 15.08 4.62 -24.19
C ILE A 250 15.69 3.35 -24.76
N GLY A 251 15.44 3.03 -26.03
CA GLY A 251 16.15 1.94 -26.67
C GLY A 251 17.65 2.24 -26.61
N LEU A 252 18.48 1.27 -26.22
CA LEU A 252 19.94 1.44 -26.13
C LEU A 252 20.52 2.06 -27.42
N ARG A 253 19.94 1.69 -28.58
CA ARG A 253 20.25 2.25 -29.89
C ARG A 253 19.95 3.75 -30.04
N ALA A 254 18.88 4.26 -29.42
CA ALA A 254 18.51 5.68 -29.45
C ALA A 254 19.24 6.51 -28.39
N PHE A 255 19.93 5.87 -27.44
CA PHE A 255 20.79 6.54 -26.47
C PHE A 255 22.23 6.67 -26.97
N LEU A 256 22.71 5.67 -27.72
CA LEU A 256 24.07 5.60 -28.24
C LEU A 256 24.25 6.27 -29.61
N PHE A 257 23.16 6.54 -30.35
CA PHE A 257 23.13 7.16 -31.67
C PHE A 257 22.01 8.20 -31.76
#